data_AF-A0A7Y3KMP5-F1
#
_entry.id   AF-A0A7Y3KMP5-F1
#
_cell.length_a   1.000
_cell.length_b   1.000
_cell.length_c   1.000
_cell.angle_alpha   90.00
_cell.angle_beta   90.00
_cell.angle_gamma   90.00
#
_symmetry.space_group_name_H-M   'P 1'
#
loop_
_entity.id
_entity.type
_entity.pdbx_description
1 polymer ?
#
loop_
_entity_poly.entity_id
_entity_poly.type
_entity_poly.pdbx_seq_one_letter_code
_entity_poly.pdbx_strand_id
1 'polypeptide(L)'
;PWGDPAFAGIALAMLLFIFGGIGGMLTASSTLDSTIHNTMWVVGHFHITVGGPVALTLLAATWRLLPALTGKRLFSVGLARAQVWLWFVGMAVMSFAMHTEGLMGAPRRVEHYTYGGSAIAAAWQPYSLLAAGGGIVIFLSVIAFAIVLFGTILSKPDVTESEAARGFTFALARPGDEAPSAFDRLGLWTLVAIALVVVAYAGPFYQHFSEHVYLVPGMRTW
;
A
#
# COMPACT_ATOMS: atom_id res chain seq x y z
N PRO A 1 -15.68 15.46 -6.72
CA PRO A 1 -16.73 14.40 -6.69
C PRO A 1 -16.48 13.37 -5.56
N TRP A 2 -16.38 13.83 -4.31
CA TRP A 2 -16.09 12.99 -3.13
C TRP A 2 -17.24 12.04 -2.72
N GLY A 3 -18.40 12.19 -3.36
CA GLY A 3 -19.52 11.27 -3.22
C GLY A 3 -19.32 9.93 -3.93
N ASP A 4 -18.46 9.88 -4.95
CA ASP A 4 -18.12 8.65 -5.68
C ASP A 4 -17.02 7.89 -4.91
N PRO A 5 -17.29 6.66 -4.43
CA PRO A 5 -16.32 5.90 -3.64
C PRO A 5 -15.06 5.51 -4.43
N ALA A 6 -15.14 5.34 -5.75
CA ALA A 6 -13.98 5.02 -6.58
C ALA A 6 -13.04 6.23 -6.69
N PHE A 7 -13.58 7.41 -7.01
CA PHE A 7 -12.80 8.64 -7.03
C PHE A 7 -12.22 8.95 -5.64
N ALA A 8 -13.06 8.92 -4.60
CA ALA A 8 -12.64 9.26 -3.25
C ALA A 8 -11.51 8.33 -2.78
N GLY A 9 -11.63 7.02 -2.98
CA GLY A 9 -10.59 6.06 -2.59
C GLY A 9 -9.27 6.28 -3.32
N ILE A 10 -9.27 6.50 -4.64
CA ILE A 10 -8.04 6.76 -5.41
C ILE A 10 -7.40 8.10 -5.00
N ALA A 11 -8.19 9.14 -4.77
CA ALA A 11 -7.67 10.42 -4.30
C ALA A 11 -7.04 10.31 -2.89
N LEU A 12 -7.71 9.61 -1.97
CA LEU A 12 -7.20 9.35 -0.62
C LEU A 12 -5.94 8.47 -0.64
N ALA A 13 -5.87 7.48 -1.54
CA ALA A 13 -4.67 6.68 -1.79
C ALA A 13 -3.46 7.56 -2.13
N MET A 14 -3.64 8.54 -3.01
CA MET A 14 -2.57 9.46 -3.38
C MET A 14 -2.19 10.41 -2.24
N LEU A 15 -3.15 10.81 -1.39
CA LEU A 15 -2.86 11.59 -0.19
C LEU A 15 -1.97 10.82 0.79
N LEU A 16 -2.22 9.53 1.02
CA LEU A 16 -1.33 8.68 1.82
C LEU A 16 0.05 8.55 1.18
N PHE A 17 0.10 8.45 -0.16
CA PHE A 17 1.35 8.27 -0.89
C PHE A 17 2.32 9.45 -0.74
N ILE A 18 1.82 10.67 -0.53
CA ILE A 18 2.68 11.84 -0.26
C ILE A 18 3.57 11.55 0.95
N PHE A 19 2.98 11.09 2.06
CA PHE A 19 3.72 10.74 3.27
C PHE A 19 4.56 9.47 3.08
N GLY A 20 4.06 8.51 2.30
CA GLY A 20 4.81 7.31 1.93
C GLY A 20 6.11 7.64 1.18
N GLY A 21 6.04 8.52 0.18
CA GLY A 21 7.20 8.99 -0.59
C GLY A 21 8.22 9.72 0.27
N ILE A 22 7.76 10.60 1.18
CA ILE A 22 8.63 11.27 2.15
C ILE A 22 9.36 10.26 3.04
N GLY A 23 8.64 9.26 3.58
CA GLY A 23 9.25 8.20 4.37
C GLY A 23 10.25 7.35 3.58
N GLY A 24 10.00 7.13 2.29
CA GLY A 24 10.89 6.40 1.38
C GLY A 24 12.20 7.14 1.09
N MET A 25 12.17 8.47 1.03
CA MET A 25 13.41 9.26 0.91
C MET A 25 14.31 9.10 2.14
N LEU A 26 13.71 8.93 3.32
CA LEU A 26 14.45 8.73 4.57
C LEU A 26 15.12 7.34 4.61
N THR A 27 14.42 6.28 4.21
CA THR A 27 14.99 4.92 4.12
C THR A 27 15.99 4.76 2.97
N ALA A 28 15.89 5.56 1.91
CA ALA A 28 16.86 5.56 0.81
C ALA A 28 18.20 6.22 1.18
N SER A 29 18.23 7.05 2.23
CA SER A 29 19.46 7.67 2.72
C SER A 29 20.19 6.73 3.67
N SER A 30 21.37 6.26 3.28
CA SER A 30 22.15 5.27 4.05
C SER A 30 22.37 5.67 5.51
N THR A 31 22.70 6.94 5.78
CA THR A 31 22.94 7.41 7.15
C THR A 31 21.64 7.45 7.95
N LEU A 32 20.53 7.87 7.34
CA LEU A 32 19.24 7.91 8.04
C LEU A 32 18.69 6.50 8.26
N ASP A 33 18.82 5.61 7.27
CA ASP A 33 18.36 4.22 7.38
C ASP A 33 18.97 3.54 8.62
N SER A 34 20.24 3.77 8.94
CA SER A 34 20.87 3.20 10.14
C SER A 34 20.14 3.48 11.46
N THR A 35 19.34 4.54 11.53
CA THR A 35 18.55 4.91 12.73
C THR A 35 17.16 4.28 12.78
N ILE A 36 16.59 3.91 11.63
CA ILE A 36 15.23 3.39 11.46
C ILE A 36 15.20 1.94 10.93
N HIS A 37 16.37 1.40 10.60
CA HIS A 37 16.51 0.06 10.05
C HIS A 37 16.00 -0.97 11.05
N ASN A 38 15.20 -1.91 10.56
CA ASN A 38 14.55 -2.94 11.39
C ASN A 38 13.66 -2.42 12.54
N THR A 39 13.21 -1.16 12.49
CA THR A 39 12.20 -0.65 13.42
C THR A 39 10.80 -0.67 12.81
N MET A 40 9.80 -0.39 13.63
CA MET A 40 8.40 -0.20 13.21
C MET A 40 8.23 0.94 12.19
N TRP A 41 9.22 1.82 12.03
CA TRP A 41 9.24 2.83 10.98
C TRP A 41 9.04 2.21 9.61
N VAL A 42 9.80 1.16 9.29
CA VAL A 42 9.72 0.50 7.98
C VAL A 42 8.36 -0.14 7.77
N VAL A 43 7.73 -0.63 8.84
CA VAL A 43 6.37 -1.20 8.79
C VAL A 43 5.35 -0.10 8.52
N GLY A 44 5.44 1.03 9.23
CA GLY A 44 4.61 2.21 8.98
C GLY A 44 4.72 2.70 7.54
N HIS A 45 5.95 2.85 7.02
CA HIS A 45 6.22 3.29 5.65
C HIS A 45 5.57 2.36 4.61
N PHE A 46 5.67 1.05 4.79
CA PHE A 46 5.05 0.07 3.89
C PHE A 46 3.52 0.17 3.88
N HIS A 47 2.89 0.46 5.02
CA HIS A 47 1.44 0.59 5.12
C HIS A 47 0.89 1.87 4.48
N ILE A 48 1.68 2.95 4.34
CA ILE A 48 1.30 4.15 3.55
C ILE A 48 1.82 4.14 2.11
N THR A 49 2.41 3.03 1.65
CA THR A 49 2.83 2.84 0.25
C THR A 49 2.09 1.68 -0.43
N VAL A 50 2.14 0.48 0.14
CA VAL A 50 1.39 -0.67 -0.38
C VAL A 50 0.02 -0.78 0.28
N GLY A 51 -0.04 -0.68 1.61
CA GLY A 51 -1.31 -0.76 2.35
C GLY A 51 -2.28 0.38 2.03
N GLY A 52 -1.76 1.58 1.82
CA GLY A 52 -2.55 2.76 1.49
C GLY A 52 -2.79 2.81 -0.02
N PRO A 53 -1.85 3.35 -0.81
CA PRO A 53 -2.09 3.65 -2.21
C PRO A 53 -2.46 2.45 -3.07
N VAL A 54 -1.69 1.36 -3.01
CA VAL A 54 -1.94 0.18 -3.86
C VAL A 54 -3.25 -0.50 -3.44
N ALA A 55 -3.39 -0.90 -2.18
CA ALA A 55 -4.57 -1.63 -1.75
C ALA A 55 -5.84 -0.78 -1.84
N LEU A 56 -5.81 0.49 -1.40
CA LEU A 56 -6.99 1.37 -1.49
C LEU A 56 -7.38 1.66 -2.94
N THR A 57 -6.42 1.78 -3.86
CA THR A 57 -6.73 1.91 -5.30
C THR A 57 -7.47 0.67 -5.82
N LEU A 58 -7.01 -0.54 -5.47
CA LEU A 58 -7.68 -1.78 -5.88
C LEU A 58 -9.08 -1.92 -5.27
N LEU A 59 -9.24 -1.60 -3.98
CA LEU A 59 -10.53 -1.61 -3.29
C LEU A 59 -11.49 -0.57 -3.90
N ALA A 60 -11.01 0.64 -4.19
CA ALA A 60 -11.80 1.70 -4.79
C ALA A 60 -12.17 1.40 -6.25
N ALA A 61 -11.25 0.85 -7.03
CA ALA A 61 -11.50 0.41 -8.40
C ALA A 61 -12.58 -0.68 -8.46
N THR A 62 -12.64 -1.55 -7.45
CA THR A 62 -13.70 -2.56 -7.33
C THR A 62 -15.10 -1.94 -7.38
N TRP A 63 -15.31 -0.72 -6.87
CA TRP A 63 -16.62 -0.06 -6.90
C TRP A 63 -17.06 0.39 -8.30
N ARG A 64 -16.13 0.53 -9.25
CA ARG A 64 -16.44 0.72 -10.68
C ARG A 64 -16.47 -0.61 -11.44
N LEU A 65 -15.55 -1.51 -11.14
CA LEU A 65 -15.42 -2.80 -11.84
C LEU A 65 -16.56 -3.76 -11.52
N LEU A 66 -17.02 -3.80 -10.27
CA LEU A 66 -18.03 -4.76 -9.83
C LEU A 66 -19.37 -4.57 -10.57
N PRO A 67 -19.92 -3.34 -10.71
CA PRO A 67 -21.08 -3.12 -11.56
C PRO A 67 -20.82 -3.47 -13.03
N ALA A 68 -19.69 -3.03 -13.59
CA ALA A 68 -19.33 -3.25 -14.99
C ALA A 68 -19.23 -4.74 -15.35
N LEU A 69 -18.70 -5.58 -14.46
CA LEU A 69 -18.54 -7.01 -14.67
C LEU A 69 -19.83 -7.81 -14.43
N THR A 70 -20.65 -7.39 -13.46
CA THR A 70 -21.80 -8.19 -13.02
C THR A 70 -23.14 -7.74 -13.61
N GLY A 71 -23.22 -6.54 -14.17
CA GLY A 71 -24.51 -5.97 -14.55
C GLY A 71 -25.28 -5.33 -13.40
N LYS A 72 -24.76 -5.39 -12.16
CA LYS A 72 -25.54 -5.11 -10.94
C LYS A 72 -25.17 -3.77 -10.32
N ARG A 73 -26.17 -3.07 -9.77
CA ARG A 73 -25.93 -1.89 -8.93
C ARG A 73 -25.26 -2.30 -7.62
N LEU A 74 -24.38 -1.45 -7.10
CA LEU A 74 -23.78 -1.67 -5.79
C LEU A 74 -24.87 -1.77 -4.71
N PHE A 75 -24.75 -2.75 -3.83
CA PHE A 75 -25.67 -2.97 -2.71
C PHE A 75 -25.86 -1.73 -1.84
N SER A 76 -24.79 -0.97 -1.59
CA SER A 76 -24.85 0.31 -0.90
C SER A 76 -23.67 1.20 -1.27
N VAL A 77 -23.94 2.27 -2.03
CA VAL A 77 -22.94 3.30 -2.36
C VAL A 77 -22.47 4.05 -1.11
N GLY A 78 -23.39 4.28 -0.15
CA GLY A 78 -23.06 4.94 1.12
C GLY A 78 -22.05 4.13 1.94
N LEU A 79 -22.25 2.81 2.02
CA LEU A 79 -21.33 1.92 2.73
C LEU A 79 -20.00 1.74 1.99
N ALA A 80 -20.01 1.66 0.65
CA ALA A 80 -18.79 1.66 -0.17
C ALA A 80 -17.96 2.93 0.04
N ARG A 81 -18.61 4.08 0.16
CA ARG A 81 -17.96 5.35 0.50
C ARG A 81 -17.40 5.31 1.92
N ALA A 82 -18.17 4.86 2.90
CA ALA A 82 -17.67 4.72 4.27
C ALA A 82 -16.45 3.80 4.34
N GLN A 83 -16.46 2.69 3.59
CA GLN A 83 -15.36 1.73 3.49
C GLN A 83 -14.04 2.40 3.10
N VAL A 84 -14.00 3.19 2.02
CA VAL A 84 -12.76 3.83 1.56
C VAL A 84 -12.23 4.87 2.56
N TRP A 85 -13.12 5.60 3.25
CA TRP A 85 -12.73 6.54 4.30
C TRP A 85 -12.21 5.84 5.56
N LEU A 86 -12.85 4.76 5.99
CA LEU A 86 -12.39 3.94 7.11
C LEU A 86 -11.00 3.37 6.82
N TRP A 87 -10.78 2.85 5.60
CA TRP A 87 -9.45 2.35 5.20
C TRP A 87 -8.39 3.45 5.28
N PHE A 88 -8.69 4.61 4.70
CA PHE A 88 -7.78 5.76 4.73
C PHE A 88 -7.43 6.19 6.16
N VAL A 89 -8.43 6.41 7.01
CA VAL A 89 -8.21 6.85 8.40
C VAL A 89 -7.45 5.80 9.19
N GLY A 90 -7.84 4.52 9.06
CA GLY A 90 -7.18 3.42 9.74
C GLY A 90 -5.71 3.29 9.33
N MET A 91 -5.41 3.36 8.03
CA MET A 91 -4.04 3.35 7.51
C MET A 91 -3.23 4.56 7.99
N ALA A 92 -3.81 5.75 7.99
CA ALA A 92 -3.14 6.97 8.45
C ALA A 92 -2.79 6.89 9.94
N VAL A 93 -3.75 6.53 10.79
CA VAL A 93 -3.56 6.40 12.25
C VAL A 93 -2.55 5.31 12.57
N MET A 94 -2.74 4.12 11.98
CA MET A 94 -1.87 2.99 12.23
C MET A 94 -0.43 3.29 11.82
N SER A 95 -0.25 3.84 10.62
CA SER A 95 1.08 4.12 10.10
C SER A 95 1.75 5.24 10.88
N PHE A 96 1.02 6.32 11.22
CA PHE A 96 1.56 7.39 12.06
C PHE A 96 2.10 6.85 13.39
N ALA A 97 1.33 5.98 14.04
CA ALA A 97 1.74 5.35 15.29
C ALA A 97 3.00 4.48 15.11
N MET A 98 3.04 3.65 14.07
CA MET A 98 4.20 2.79 13.75
C MET A 98 5.47 3.59 13.41
N HIS A 99 5.35 4.72 12.70
CA HIS A 99 6.49 5.63 12.48
C HIS A 99 7.00 6.19 13.80
N THR A 100 6.08 6.62 14.67
CA THR A 100 6.43 7.27 15.93
C THR A 100 7.13 6.29 16.88
N GLU A 101 6.58 5.09 17.09
CA GLU A 101 7.27 4.07 17.92
C GLU A 101 8.55 3.56 17.26
N GLY A 102 8.60 3.51 15.93
CA GLY A 102 9.81 3.17 15.17
C GLY A 102 10.96 4.15 15.40
N LEU A 103 10.67 5.45 15.48
CA LEU A 103 11.66 6.47 15.85
C LEU A 103 12.14 6.32 17.31
N MET A 104 11.31 5.74 18.17
CA MET A 104 11.67 5.41 19.56
C MET A 104 12.44 4.08 19.67
N GLY A 105 12.77 3.45 18.53
CA GLY A 105 13.55 2.22 18.48
C GLY A 105 12.74 0.94 18.66
N ALA A 106 11.41 0.99 18.58
CA ALA A 106 10.58 -0.22 18.62
C ALA A 106 10.92 -1.12 17.41
N PRO A 107 11.45 -2.32 17.61
CA PRO A 107 11.84 -3.19 16.51
C PRO A 107 10.61 -3.84 15.86
N ARG A 108 10.73 -4.19 14.58
CA ARG A 108 9.71 -4.95 13.85
C ARG A 108 9.91 -6.46 14.02
N ARG A 109 8.87 -7.24 13.68
CA ARG A 109 8.89 -8.73 13.62
C ARG A 109 9.15 -9.40 14.96
N VAL A 110 8.45 -8.91 15.98
CA VAL A 110 8.54 -9.40 17.36
C VAL A 110 7.14 -9.69 17.88
N GLU A 111 7.00 -10.77 18.63
CA GLU A 111 5.70 -11.18 19.19
C GLU A 111 5.39 -10.40 20.47
N HIS A 112 6.38 -10.26 21.36
CA HIS A 112 6.21 -9.65 22.68
C HIS A 112 6.64 -8.17 22.68
N TYR A 113 5.69 -7.27 22.46
CA TYR A 113 5.89 -5.82 22.45
C TYR A 113 6.26 -5.22 23.83
N THR A 114 6.11 -5.97 24.92
CA THR A 114 6.49 -5.52 26.27
C THR A 114 7.97 -5.77 26.59
N TYR A 115 8.69 -6.55 25.77
CA TYR A 115 10.12 -6.83 25.96
C TYR A 115 10.49 -7.25 27.39
N GLY A 116 9.67 -8.14 27.99
CA GLY A 116 9.89 -8.59 29.36
C GLY A 116 9.78 -7.48 30.41
N GLY A 117 9.04 -6.40 30.12
CA GLY A 117 8.86 -5.26 31.03
C GLY A 117 9.97 -4.21 30.94
N SER A 118 10.73 -4.17 29.84
CA SER A 118 11.78 -3.17 29.64
C SER A 118 11.23 -1.74 29.72
N ALA A 119 11.97 -0.85 30.38
CA ALA A 119 11.59 0.55 30.53
C ALA A 119 11.42 1.27 29.19
N ILE A 120 12.18 0.88 28.15
CA ILE A 120 12.03 1.47 26.81
C ILE A 120 10.72 1.05 26.15
N ALA A 121 10.24 -0.17 26.40
CA ALA A 121 9.00 -0.66 25.81
C ALA A 121 7.76 0.04 26.38
N ALA A 122 7.84 0.55 27.61
CA ALA A 122 6.78 1.39 28.18
C ALA A 122 6.54 2.67 27.36
N ALA A 123 7.57 3.23 26.72
CA ALA A 123 7.43 4.40 25.87
C ALA A 123 6.70 4.10 24.54
N TRP A 124 6.76 2.87 24.04
CA TRP A 124 6.12 2.46 22.79
C TRP A 124 4.64 2.15 22.96
N GLN A 125 4.24 1.66 24.14
CA GLN A 125 2.90 1.13 24.41
C GLN A 125 1.74 2.05 23.97
N PRO A 126 1.75 3.37 24.22
CA PRO A 126 0.67 4.24 23.76
C PRO A 126 0.50 4.24 22.23
N TYR A 127 1.62 4.18 21.50
CA TYR A 127 1.63 4.12 20.04
C TYR A 127 1.26 2.74 19.54
N SER A 128 1.68 1.67 20.19
CA SER A 128 1.25 0.32 19.83
C SER A 128 -0.27 0.16 19.98
N LEU A 129 -0.86 0.76 21.03
CA LEU A 129 -2.32 0.81 21.22
C LEU A 129 -3.00 1.66 20.14
N LEU A 130 -2.41 2.80 19.77
CA LEU A 130 -2.92 3.63 18.68
C LEU A 130 -2.86 2.90 17.33
N ALA A 131 -1.78 2.15 17.09
CA ALA A 131 -1.61 1.32 15.90
C ALA A 131 -2.69 0.22 15.85
N ALA A 132 -2.95 -0.45 16.98
CA ALA A 132 -4.03 -1.42 17.10
C ALA A 132 -5.41 -0.78 16.85
N GLY A 133 -5.65 0.44 17.34
CA GLY A 133 -6.86 1.22 17.06
C GLY A 133 -7.04 1.48 15.56
N GLY A 134 -5.98 1.90 14.86
CA GLY A 134 -5.98 2.02 13.40
C GLY A 134 -6.28 0.69 12.70
N GLY A 135 -5.71 -0.41 13.20
CA GLY A 135 -5.99 -1.77 12.72
C GLY A 135 -7.46 -2.18 12.88
N ILE A 136 -8.11 -1.84 13.99
CA ILE A 136 -9.55 -2.06 14.19
C ILE A 136 -10.37 -1.28 13.17
N VAL A 137 -10.01 -0.02 12.89
CA VAL A 137 -10.71 0.79 11.87
C VAL A 137 -10.54 0.17 10.47
N ILE A 138 -9.35 -0.34 10.12
CA ILE A 138 -9.12 -1.08 8.88
C ILE A 138 -9.98 -2.35 8.85
N PHE A 139 -10.07 -3.09 9.95
CA PHE A 139 -10.90 -4.29 10.03
C PHE A 139 -12.39 -3.99 9.77
N LEU A 140 -12.92 -2.89 10.33
CA LEU A 140 -14.27 -2.43 10.03
C LEU A 140 -14.44 -2.06 8.55
N SER A 141 -13.41 -1.47 7.93
CA SER A 141 -13.39 -1.25 6.47
C SER A 141 -13.48 -2.56 5.69
N VAL A 142 -12.73 -3.60 6.08
CA VAL A 142 -12.80 -4.93 5.45
C VAL A 142 -14.21 -5.54 5.57
N ILE A 143 -14.85 -5.42 6.73
CA ILE A 143 -16.24 -5.87 6.90
C ILE A 143 -17.18 -5.09 5.97
N ALA A 144 -17.07 -3.76 5.92
CA ALA A 144 -17.88 -2.94 5.02
C ALA A 144 -17.66 -3.31 3.55
N PHE A 145 -16.41 -3.58 3.15
CA PHE A 145 -16.07 -4.06 1.81
C PHE A 145 -16.77 -5.39 1.51
N ALA A 146 -16.66 -6.37 2.42
CA ALA A 146 -17.29 -7.67 2.26
C ALA A 146 -18.82 -7.58 2.15
N ILE A 147 -19.47 -6.75 2.98
CA ILE A 147 -20.93 -6.55 2.93
C ILE A 147 -21.35 -6.00 1.56
N VAL A 148 -20.67 -4.96 1.06
CA VAL A 148 -21.02 -4.38 -0.25
C VAL A 148 -20.74 -5.38 -1.37
N LEU A 149 -19.59 -6.07 -1.35
CA LEU A 149 -19.19 -7.03 -2.36
C LEU A 149 -20.19 -8.19 -2.46
N PHE A 150 -20.40 -8.91 -1.35
CA PHE A 150 -21.30 -10.07 -1.34
C PHE A 150 -22.76 -9.65 -1.51
N GLY A 151 -23.18 -8.53 -0.90
CA GLY A 151 -24.52 -7.99 -1.12
C GLY A 151 -24.78 -7.68 -2.60
N THR A 152 -23.79 -7.16 -3.33
CA THR A 152 -23.91 -6.88 -4.77
C THR A 152 -23.94 -8.18 -5.59
N ILE A 153 -23.03 -9.11 -5.33
CA ILE A 153 -22.93 -10.38 -6.07
C ILE A 153 -24.20 -11.23 -5.89
N LEU A 154 -24.77 -11.26 -4.68
CA LEU A 154 -25.94 -12.06 -4.35
C LEU A 154 -27.27 -11.36 -4.71
N SER A 155 -27.24 -10.06 -5.05
CA SER A 155 -28.44 -9.32 -5.48
C SER A 155 -28.96 -9.83 -6.83
N LYS A 156 -30.27 -9.67 -7.06
CA LYS A 156 -30.89 -9.98 -8.35
C LYS A 156 -30.33 -9.04 -9.45
N PRO A 157 -30.18 -9.50 -10.69
CA PRO A 157 -29.81 -8.64 -11.81
C PRO A 157 -30.83 -7.50 -11.95
N ASP A 158 -30.35 -6.27 -12.04
CA ASP A 158 -31.19 -5.11 -12.32
C ASP A 158 -30.96 -4.69 -13.77
N VAL A 159 -31.95 -4.96 -14.63
CA VAL A 159 -31.84 -4.85 -16.10
C VAL A 159 -32.24 -3.46 -16.60
N THR A 160 -32.81 -2.61 -15.76
CA THR A 160 -33.50 -1.39 -16.24
C THR A 160 -32.63 -0.15 -16.37
N GLU A 161 -31.46 -0.08 -15.72
CA GLU A 161 -30.49 1.00 -15.91
C GLU A 161 -29.16 0.58 -15.30
N SER A 162 -28.51 -0.41 -15.90
CA SER A 162 -27.17 -0.74 -15.44
C SER A 162 -26.21 0.29 -16.03
N GLU A 163 -25.54 1.05 -15.17
CA GLU A 163 -24.25 1.65 -15.51
C GLU A 163 -23.27 0.59 -16.06
N ALA A 164 -23.56 -0.70 -15.88
CA ALA A 164 -22.88 -1.81 -16.51
C ALA A 164 -22.99 -1.89 -18.04
N ALA A 165 -23.91 -1.15 -18.67
CA ALA A 165 -23.92 -0.98 -20.13
C ALA A 165 -22.91 0.08 -20.61
N ARG A 166 -22.36 0.91 -19.70
CA ARG A 166 -21.28 1.83 -20.03
C ARG A 166 -20.00 1.01 -19.97
N GLY A 167 -19.47 0.65 -21.14
CA GLY A 167 -18.12 0.07 -21.23
C GLY A 167 -17.09 0.91 -20.49
N PHE A 168 -15.87 0.37 -20.31
CA PHE A 168 -14.79 1.09 -19.62
C PHE A 168 -14.59 2.48 -20.22
N THR A 169 -14.81 3.52 -19.41
CA THR A 169 -14.53 4.89 -19.80
C THR A 169 -13.08 5.20 -19.46
N PHE A 170 -12.27 5.37 -20.50
CA PHE A 170 -10.88 5.81 -20.36
C PHE A 170 -10.83 7.33 -20.41
N ALA A 171 -9.95 7.92 -19.59
CA ALA A 171 -9.64 9.33 -19.73
C ALA A 171 -8.99 9.54 -21.11
N LEU A 172 -9.54 10.47 -21.91
CA LEU A 172 -8.95 10.83 -23.19
C LEU A 172 -7.75 11.74 -22.97
N ALA A 173 -6.67 11.50 -23.71
CA ALA A 173 -5.56 12.44 -23.80
C ALA A 173 -6.07 13.79 -24.33
N ARG A 174 -5.48 14.90 -23.87
CA ARG A 174 -5.87 16.21 -24.40
C ARG A 174 -5.37 16.31 -25.84
N PRO A 175 -6.12 16.98 -26.73
CA PRO A 175 -5.64 17.22 -28.09
C PRO A 175 -4.29 17.96 -28.05
N GLY A 176 -3.27 17.40 -28.71
CA GLY A 176 -1.91 17.95 -28.74
C GLY A 176 -0.95 17.39 -27.69
N ASP A 177 -1.40 16.52 -26.77
CA ASP A 177 -0.51 15.80 -25.84
C ASP A 177 0.16 14.62 -26.57
N GLU A 178 1.15 14.91 -27.41
CA GLU A 178 1.99 13.89 -28.04
C GLU A 178 3.25 13.63 -27.20
N ALA A 179 3.45 12.39 -26.78
CA ALA A 179 4.69 11.99 -26.13
C ALA A 179 5.84 11.99 -27.16
N PRO A 180 7.06 12.45 -26.79
CA PRO A 180 8.22 12.33 -27.67
C PRO A 180 8.43 10.89 -28.16
N SER A 181 8.65 10.72 -29.46
CA SER A 181 8.83 9.39 -30.11
C SER A 181 10.00 8.58 -29.56
N ALA A 182 10.93 9.24 -28.84
CA ALA A 182 11.98 8.56 -28.10
C ALA A 182 11.43 7.57 -27.05
N PHE A 183 10.28 7.86 -26.43
CA PHE A 183 9.67 6.99 -25.42
C PHE A 183 9.02 5.73 -26.00
N ASP A 184 8.74 5.70 -27.30
CA ASP A 184 8.12 4.54 -27.98
C ASP A 184 9.16 3.46 -28.37
N ARG A 185 10.45 3.76 -28.20
CA ARG A 185 11.56 2.83 -28.49
C ARG A 185 11.77 1.83 -27.36
N LEU A 186 10.80 0.92 -27.14
CA LEU A 186 10.85 -0.05 -26.03
C LEU A 186 12.16 -0.85 -25.97
N GLY A 187 12.68 -1.31 -27.11
CA GLY A 187 13.95 -2.05 -27.15
C GLY A 187 15.15 -1.26 -26.64
N LEU A 188 15.21 0.05 -26.92
CA LEU A 188 16.25 0.94 -26.39
C LEU A 188 16.15 1.04 -24.86
N TRP A 189 14.96 1.29 -24.34
CA TRP A 189 14.77 1.45 -22.89
C TRP A 189 14.95 0.14 -22.12
N THR A 190 14.59 -1.00 -22.71
CA THR A 190 14.93 -2.33 -22.17
C THR A 190 16.43 -2.52 -22.10
N LEU A 191 17.18 -2.18 -23.16
CA LEU A 191 18.64 -2.26 -23.14
C LEU A 191 19.26 -1.35 -22.08
N VAL A 192 18.79 -0.11 -21.97
CA VAL A 192 19.24 0.84 -20.93
C VAL A 192 18.97 0.28 -19.54
N ALA A 193 17.79 -0.28 -19.28
CA ALA A 193 17.45 -0.88 -17.99
C ALA A 193 18.39 -2.05 -17.65
N ILE A 194 18.63 -2.97 -18.60
CA ILE A 194 19.57 -4.09 -18.43
C ILE A 194 20.98 -3.56 -18.13
N ALA A 195 21.45 -2.57 -18.88
CA ALA A 195 22.77 -1.98 -18.69
C ALA A 195 22.92 -1.38 -17.28
N LEU A 196 21.91 -0.65 -16.79
CA LEU A 196 21.93 -0.09 -15.43
C LEU A 196 21.96 -1.18 -14.35
N VAL A 197 21.23 -2.28 -14.52
CA VAL A 197 21.30 -3.42 -13.59
C VAL A 197 22.70 -4.04 -13.58
N VAL A 198 23.30 -4.25 -14.75
CA VAL A 198 24.65 -4.81 -14.85
C VAL A 198 25.67 -3.89 -14.15
N VAL A 199 25.62 -2.58 -14.41
CA VAL A 199 26.52 -1.61 -13.78
C VAL A 199 26.35 -1.59 -12.27
N ALA A 200 25.11 -1.64 -11.76
CA ALA A 200 24.84 -1.58 -10.33
C ALA A 200 25.26 -2.85 -9.58
N TYR A 201 25.14 -4.03 -10.19
CA TYR A 201 25.25 -5.31 -9.49
C TYR A 201 26.45 -6.20 -9.88
N ALA A 202 27.11 -5.98 -11.03
CA ALA A 202 28.20 -6.85 -11.47
C ALA A 202 29.38 -6.88 -10.48
N GLY A 203 29.77 -5.71 -9.94
CA GLY A 203 30.83 -5.60 -8.94
C GLY A 203 30.51 -6.34 -7.63
N PRO A 204 29.39 -5.99 -6.95
CA PRO A 204 28.96 -6.69 -5.75
C PRO A 204 28.83 -8.20 -5.93
N PHE A 205 28.26 -8.67 -7.05
CA PHE A 205 28.16 -10.11 -7.31
C PHE A 205 29.51 -10.76 -7.56
N TYR A 206 30.39 -10.14 -8.34
CA TYR A 206 31.73 -10.68 -8.56
C TYR A 206 32.46 -10.86 -7.24
N GLN A 207 32.52 -9.81 -6.42
CA GLN A 207 33.14 -9.85 -5.10
C GLN A 207 32.53 -10.96 -4.23
N HIS A 208 31.20 -11.02 -4.23
CA HIS A 208 30.47 -11.99 -3.43
C HIS A 208 30.82 -13.44 -3.83
N PHE A 209 30.84 -13.75 -5.13
CA PHE A 209 31.17 -15.09 -5.62
C PHE A 209 32.66 -15.45 -5.52
N SER A 210 33.56 -14.46 -5.55
CA SER A 210 35.00 -14.70 -5.45
C SER A 210 35.50 -14.82 -4.02
N GLU A 211 34.88 -14.13 -3.06
CA GLU A 211 35.41 -13.98 -1.70
C GLU A 211 34.64 -14.78 -0.63
N HIS A 212 33.37 -15.14 -0.87
CA HIS A 212 32.53 -15.71 0.19
C HIS A 212 32.28 -17.20 -0.03
N VAL A 213 32.65 -18.01 0.97
CA VAL A 213 32.24 -19.42 1.06
C VAL A 213 31.15 -19.54 2.10
N TYR A 214 29.93 -19.88 1.66
CA TYR A 214 28.79 -20.10 2.55
C TYR A 214 28.87 -21.47 3.23
N LEU A 215 29.53 -21.51 4.39
CA LEU A 215 29.73 -22.75 5.15
C LEU A 215 28.75 -22.93 6.32
N VAL A 216 27.78 -22.04 6.49
CA VAL A 216 26.85 -22.11 7.62
C VAL A 216 25.70 -23.06 7.28
N PRO A 217 25.49 -24.15 8.06
CA PRO A 217 24.34 -25.02 7.87
C PRO A 217 23.03 -24.26 8.11
N GLY A 218 21.97 -24.64 7.40
CA GLY A 218 20.62 -24.12 7.69
C GLY A 218 20.21 -24.44 9.13
N MET A 219 19.51 -23.50 9.78
CA MET A 219 19.01 -23.66 11.15
C MET A 219 17.49 -23.67 11.16
N ARG A 220 16.90 -24.40 12.12
CA ARG A 220 15.47 -24.34 12.43
C ARG A 220 15.29 -23.78 13.84
N THR A 221 14.55 -22.68 13.95
CA THR A 221 14.41 -21.92 15.21
C THR A 221 12.95 -21.79 15.67
N TRP A 222 12.08 -22.70 15.21
CA TRP A 222 10.66 -22.81 15.56
C TRP A 222 10.19 -24.27 15.51
#